data_AF-A0A423VST8-F1
#
_entry.id   AF-A0A423VST8-F1
#
_cell.length_a   1.000
_cell.length_b   1.000
_cell.length_c   1.000
_cell.angle_alpha   90.00
_cell.angle_beta   90.00
_cell.angle_gamma   90.00
#
_symmetry.space_group_name_H-M   'P 1'
#
loop_
_entity.id
_entity.type
_entity.pdbx_description
1 polymer ?
#
loop_
_entity_poly.entity_id
_entity_poly.type
_entity_poly.pdbx_seq_one_letter_code
_entity_poly.pdbx_strand_id
1 'polypeptide(L)'
;MPSRYTQLDTDEERLPEGMVRIGYDADTQVYTFRNTDGSLWEGPAGSRYGSLTKVAEAPKPPSNLENIDVEAADEADQPPPYDESEAAQPFLGGHHQYPGAQSSSLRQQQQRWGDEMMKRHWRAELMPLLNFFLILALFLVGLFWFLGWMARSTNLSSCAPGSHAHQIQQGETCWSIANMHGIGVDKLLEANNELNCELLWVGATLCVPAMPKP
;
A
#
# COMPACT_ATOMS: atom_id res chain seq x y z
N MET A 1 -20.04 -20.59 11.02
CA MET A 1 -20.24 -19.13 11.12
C MET A 1 -20.34 -18.61 9.69
N PRO A 2 -21.49 -18.10 9.23
CA PRO A 2 -21.60 -17.64 7.85
C PRO A 2 -20.82 -16.34 7.70
N SER A 3 -19.97 -16.29 6.68
CA SER A 3 -19.13 -15.15 6.34
C SER A 3 -19.98 -13.89 6.16
N ARG A 4 -19.81 -12.94 7.08
CA ARG A 4 -20.20 -11.53 6.89
C ARG A 4 -19.39 -11.00 5.70
N TYR A 5 -20.04 -10.24 4.82
CA TYR A 5 -19.51 -9.52 3.64
C TYR A 5 -19.45 -10.28 2.32
N THR A 6 -20.59 -10.47 1.65
CA THR A 6 -20.65 -10.52 0.16
C THR A 6 -21.99 -10.05 -0.43
N GLN A 7 -22.97 -9.63 0.37
CA GLN A 7 -24.37 -9.58 -0.08
C GLN A 7 -24.94 -8.23 -0.54
N LEU A 8 -24.14 -7.17 -0.73
CA LEU A 8 -24.66 -5.84 -1.11
C LEU A 8 -23.88 -5.12 -2.22
N ASP A 9 -23.20 -5.87 -3.08
CA ASP A 9 -22.48 -5.32 -4.24
C ASP A 9 -22.91 -6.07 -5.51
N THR A 10 -24.21 -6.24 -5.73
CA THR A 10 -24.72 -6.68 -7.03
C THR A 10 -24.37 -5.58 -8.04
N ASP A 11 -23.52 -5.92 -9.02
CA ASP A 11 -23.03 -5.00 -10.05
C ASP A 11 -24.16 -4.28 -10.79
N GLU A 12 -25.36 -4.87 -10.75
CA GLU A 12 -26.63 -4.35 -11.24
C GLU A 12 -26.95 -2.91 -10.81
N GLU A 13 -26.57 -2.48 -9.59
CA GLU A 13 -26.85 -1.09 -9.13
C GLU A 13 -25.83 -0.07 -9.66
N ARG A 14 -24.70 -0.53 -10.20
CA ARG A 14 -23.58 0.33 -10.66
C ARG A 14 -23.52 0.47 -12.16
N LEU A 15 -24.20 -0.41 -12.87
CA LEU A 15 -24.21 -0.45 -14.32
C LEU A 15 -25.41 0.33 -14.87
N PRO A 16 -25.29 0.92 -16.07
CA PRO A 16 -26.44 1.47 -16.77
C PRO A 16 -27.56 0.43 -16.91
N GLU A 17 -28.82 0.87 -16.92
CA GLU A 17 -29.97 -0.04 -17.06
C GLU A 17 -29.82 -0.96 -18.28
N GLY A 18 -30.06 -2.26 -18.08
CA GLY A 18 -30.00 -3.26 -19.15
C GLY A 18 -28.61 -3.80 -19.47
N MET A 19 -27.58 -3.37 -18.74
CA MET A 19 -26.23 -3.89 -18.92
C MET A 19 -25.84 -4.89 -17.83
N VAL A 20 -25.23 -6.00 -18.23
CA VAL A 20 -24.77 -7.06 -17.33
C VAL A 20 -23.30 -7.36 -17.52
N ARG A 21 -22.57 -7.63 -16.43
CA ARG A 21 -21.17 -8.08 -16.50
C ARG A 21 -21.13 -9.54 -16.98
N ILE A 22 -20.31 -9.82 -17.98
CA ILE A 22 -20.17 -11.17 -18.56
C ILE A 22 -18.75 -11.74 -18.44
N GLY A 23 -17.75 -10.94 -18.07
CA GLY A 23 -16.38 -11.42 -17.98
C GLY A 23 -15.45 -10.46 -17.24
N TYR A 24 -14.32 -11.01 -16.80
CA TYR A 24 -13.18 -10.30 -16.27
C TYR A 24 -11.90 -10.94 -16.80
N ASP A 25 -11.06 -10.15 -17.45
CA ASP A 25 -9.72 -10.55 -17.85
C ASP A 25 -8.73 -10.12 -16.74
N ALA A 26 -8.08 -11.10 -16.11
CA ALA A 26 -7.14 -10.86 -15.02
C ALA A 26 -5.80 -10.30 -15.50
N ASP A 27 -5.40 -10.58 -16.74
CA ASP A 27 -4.12 -10.13 -17.30
C ASP A 27 -4.19 -8.65 -17.69
N THR A 28 -5.30 -8.22 -18.27
CA THR A 28 -5.55 -6.82 -18.64
C THR A 28 -6.30 -6.02 -17.58
N GLN A 29 -6.85 -6.70 -16.56
CA GLN A 29 -7.72 -6.13 -15.53
C GLN A 29 -8.94 -5.40 -16.10
N VAL A 30 -9.50 -5.92 -17.20
CA VAL A 30 -10.65 -5.34 -17.90
C VAL A 30 -11.91 -6.14 -17.63
N TYR A 31 -13.02 -5.44 -17.45
CA TYR A 31 -14.34 -6.06 -17.36
C TYR A 31 -15.09 -5.93 -18.68
N THR A 32 -15.73 -7.03 -19.10
CA THR A 32 -16.58 -7.08 -20.27
C THR A 32 -18.05 -7.11 -19.86
N PHE A 33 -18.85 -6.30 -20.52
CA PHE A 33 -20.27 -6.15 -20.28
C PHE A 33 -21.06 -6.41 -21.56
N ARG A 34 -22.29 -6.90 -21.40
CA ARG A 34 -23.24 -7.10 -22.49
C ARG A 34 -24.47 -6.24 -22.23
N ASN A 35 -24.89 -5.50 -23.25
CA ASN A 35 -26.12 -4.71 -23.22
C ASN A 35 -27.31 -5.52 -23.79
N THR A 36 -28.54 -5.04 -23.57
CA THR A 36 -29.80 -5.60 -24.08
C THR A 36 -29.83 -5.80 -25.60
N ASP A 37 -29.15 -4.94 -26.35
CA ASP A 37 -28.98 -5.04 -27.81
C ASP A 37 -27.98 -6.14 -28.23
N GLY A 38 -27.33 -6.79 -27.26
CA GLY A 38 -26.30 -7.80 -27.45
C GLY A 38 -24.91 -7.25 -27.74
N SER A 39 -24.74 -5.92 -27.76
CA SER A 39 -23.42 -5.30 -27.93
C SER A 39 -22.52 -5.53 -26.72
N LEU A 40 -21.22 -5.64 -26.99
CA LEU A 40 -20.19 -5.81 -25.99
C LEU A 40 -19.51 -4.48 -25.68
N TRP A 41 -19.27 -4.26 -24.40
CA TRP A 41 -18.66 -3.06 -23.85
C TRP A 41 -17.54 -3.41 -22.88
N GLU A 42 -16.50 -2.59 -22.86
CA GLU A 42 -15.36 -2.75 -21.96
C GLU A 42 -15.13 -1.49 -21.12
N GLY A 43 -14.74 -1.70 -19.86
CA GLY A 43 -14.31 -0.62 -18.96
C GLY A 43 -12.81 -0.34 -19.03
N PRO A 44 -12.33 0.74 -18.39
CA PRO A 44 -10.90 1.03 -18.32
C PRO A 44 -10.14 -0.03 -17.52
N ALA A 45 -8.92 -0.35 -17.95
CA ALA A 45 -8.05 -1.33 -17.26
C ALA A 45 -7.84 -0.95 -15.79
N GLY A 46 -7.96 -1.94 -14.90
CA GLY A 46 -7.77 -1.80 -13.45
C GLY A 46 -8.81 -0.93 -12.74
N SER A 47 -9.86 -0.50 -13.43
CA SER A 47 -10.83 0.45 -12.89
C SER A 47 -12.13 -0.23 -12.48
N ARG A 48 -12.57 0.05 -11.23
CA ARG A 48 -13.89 -0.40 -10.72
C ARG A 48 -15.05 0.48 -11.21
N TYR A 49 -14.75 1.71 -11.63
CA TYR A 49 -15.71 2.71 -12.11
C TYR A 49 -15.12 3.42 -13.34
N GLY A 50 -15.99 3.91 -14.24
CA GLY A 50 -15.55 4.69 -15.38
C GLY A 50 -16.49 4.59 -16.57
N SER A 51 -16.14 5.27 -17.65
CA SER A 51 -16.88 5.22 -18.90
C SER A 51 -16.66 3.88 -19.61
N LEU A 52 -17.72 3.32 -20.16
CA LEU A 52 -17.67 2.08 -20.94
C LEU A 52 -17.47 2.40 -22.42
N THR A 53 -16.63 1.62 -23.09
CA THR A 53 -16.34 1.74 -24.53
C THR A 53 -16.93 0.54 -25.27
N LYS A 54 -17.67 0.79 -26.35
CA LYS A 54 -18.25 -0.27 -27.18
C LYS A 54 -17.14 -0.98 -27.95
N VAL A 55 -17.04 -2.30 -27.82
CA VAL A 55 -15.98 -3.11 -28.45
C VAL A 55 -16.50 -4.05 -29.54
N ALA A 56 -17.77 -4.48 -29.47
CA ALA A 56 -18.38 -5.28 -30.52
C ALA A 56 -19.90 -5.07 -30.62
N GLU A 57 -20.45 -5.21 -31.83
CA GLU A 57 -21.89 -5.27 -32.08
C GLU A 57 -22.41 -6.70 -31.88
N ALA A 58 -23.68 -6.86 -31.53
CA ALA A 58 -24.31 -8.18 -31.55
C ALA A 58 -24.16 -8.82 -32.95
N PRO A 59 -23.93 -10.15 -33.02
CA PRO A 59 -23.97 -10.86 -34.30
C PRO A 59 -25.32 -10.55 -34.97
N LYS A 60 -25.28 -9.94 -36.17
CA LYS A 60 -26.49 -9.75 -36.95
C LYS A 60 -27.05 -11.14 -37.26
N PRO A 61 -28.33 -11.42 -36.98
CA PRO A 61 -28.96 -12.63 -37.49
C PRO A 61 -28.75 -12.66 -39.01
N PRO A 62 -28.47 -13.84 -39.60
CA PRO A 62 -28.26 -13.94 -41.03
C PRO A 62 -29.44 -13.31 -41.75
N SER A 63 -29.17 -12.43 -42.71
CA SER A 63 -30.14 -11.59 -43.41
C SER A 63 -31.10 -12.37 -44.33
N ASN A 64 -31.16 -13.69 -44.20
CA ASN A 64 -31.90 -14.58 -45.07
C ASN A 64 -32.80 -15.50 -44.22
N LEU A 65 -33.73 -14.87 -43.50
CA LEU A 65 -34.80 -15.55 -42.76
C LEU A 65 -36.12 -15.62 -43.56
N GLU A 66 -36.13 -15.18 -44.82
CA GLU A 66 -37.37 -15.13 -45.62
C GLU A 66 -37.72 -16.44 -46.34
N ASN A 67 -36.86 -17.46 -46.36
CA ASN A 67 -37.18 -18.76 -46.97
C ASN A 67 -36.57 -19.92 -46.20
N ILE A 68 -37.21 -20.36 -45.12
CA ILE A 68 -36.96 -21.68 -44.53
C ILE A 68 -38.32 -22.36 -44.36
N ASP A 69 -38.66 -23.20 -45.34
CA ASP A 69 -39.73 -24.19 -45.20
C ASP A 69 -39.32 -25.20 -44.12
N VAL A 70 -40.14 -25.34 -43.08
CA VAL A 70 -39.79 -26.07 -41.83
C VAL A 70 -40.00 -27.59 -41.94
N GLU A 71 -40.17 -28.16 -43.15
CA GLU A 71 -40.51 -29.58 -43.35
C GLU A 71 -39.51 -30.37 -44.20
N ALA A 72 -38.20 -30.11 -44.06
CA ALA A 72 -37.18 -30.99 -44.63
C ALA A 72 -35.90 -31.01 -43.76
N ALA A 73 -36.02 -31.50 -42.53
CA ALA A 73 -34.86 -31.90 -41.72
C ALA A 73 -34.71 -33.42 -41.80
N ASP A 74 -34.39 -33.93 -42.99
CA ASP A 74 -33.96 -35.33 -43.17
C ASP A 74 -32.48 -35.45 -42.73
N GLU A 75 -32.29 -36.25 -41.68
CA GLU A 75 -31.21 -37.25 -41.54
C GLU A 75 -29.72 -36.83 -41.59
N ALA A 76 -29.34 -35.57 -41.31
CA ALA A 76 -27.91 -35.18 -41.36
C ALA A 76 -27.33 -34.51 -40.10
N ASP A 77 -28.10 -34.32 -39.02
CA ASP A 77 -27.64 -33.55 -37.85
C ASP A 77 -27.96 -34.21 -36.50
N GLN A 78 -27.92 -35.55 -36.44
CA GLN A 78 -27.83 -36.22 -35.15
C GLN A 78 -26.37 -36.18 -34.66
N PRO A 79 -26.09 -35.60 -33.47
CA PRO A 79 -24.76 -35.70 -32.90
C PRO A 79 -24.42 -37.19 -32.68
N PRO A 80 -23.15 -37.59 -32.86
CA PRO A 80 -22.77 -38.99 -32.76
C PRO A 80 -23.11 -39.57 -31.38
N PRO A 81 -23.32 -40.90 -31.28
CA PRO A 81 -23.64 -41.54 -30.01
C PRO A 81 -22.54 -41.27 -28.99
N TYR A 82 -22.94 -40.87 -27.78
CA TYR A 82 -22.01 -40.59 -26.70
C TYR A 82 -21.30 -41.89 -26.25
N ASP A 83 -19.98 -41.94 -26.45
CA ASP A 83 -19.13 -43.05 -26.02
C ASP A 83 -18.67 -42.82 -24.57
N GLU A 84 -19.24 -43.59 -23.63
CA GLU A 84 -18.92 -43.50 -22.20
C GLU A 84 -17.46 -43.88 -21.86
N SER A 85 -16.71 -44.46 -22.81
CA SER A 85 -15.30 -44.84 -22.58
C SER A 85 -14.32 -43.67 -22.64
N GLU A 86 -14.72 -42.51 -23.20
CA GLU A 86 -13.89 -41.30 -23.27
C GLU A 86 -13.89 -40.48 -21.97
N ALA A 87 -14.91 -40.62 -21.12
CA ALA A 87 -15.02 -39.89 -19.86
C ALA A 87 -14.03 -40.34 -18.77
N ALA A 88 -13.36 -41.49 -18.97
CA ALA A 88 -12.45 -42.10 -18.00
C ALA A 88 -10.95 -41.81 -18.27
N GLN A 89 -10.61 -41.05 -19.31
CA GLN A 89 -9.21 -40.72 -19.60
C GLN A 89 -8.78 -39.44 -18.85
N PRO A 90 -7.63 -39.44 -18.16
CA PRO A 90 -7.12 -38.22 -17.56
C PRO A 90 -6.79 -37.24 -18.67
N PHE A 91 -7.29 -36.01 -18.52
CA PHE A 91 -7.19 -34.91 -19.48
C PHE A 91 -5.72 -34.48 -19.66
N LEU A 92 -4.93 -35.29 -20.37
CA LEU A 92 -3.62 -34.92 -20.88
C LEU A 92 -3.83 -34.45 -22.32
N GLY A 93 -3.92 -33.12 -22.47
CA GLY A 93 -4.12 -32.46 -23.76
C GLY A 93 -3.09 -32.91 -24.80
N GLY A 94 -3.57 -33.65 -25.80
CA GLY A 94 -2.80 -34.03 -26.98
C GLY A 94 -3.06 -33.04 -28.11
N HIS A 95 -2.01 -32.33 -28.50
CA HIS A 95 -1.99 -31.41 -29.63
C HIS A 95 -2.32 -32.11 -30.96
N HIS A 96 -3.26 -31.55 -31.72
CA HIS A 96 -3.40 -31.84 -33.14
C HIS A 96 -2.12 -31.42 -33.89
N GLN A 97 -1.48 -32.40 -34.53
CA GLN A 97 -0.24 -32.26 -35.30
C GLN A 97 -0.54 -31.66 -36.69
N TYR A 98 -0.13 -30.41 -36.93
CA TYR A 98 0.05 -29.85 -38.29
C TYR A 98 1.45 -30.20 -38.82
N PRO A 99 1.61 -30.58 -40.10
CA PRO A 99 2.93 -30.86 -40.66
C PRO A 99 3.60 -29.57 -41.15
N GLY A 100 4.82 -29.32 -40.67
CA GLY A 100 5.83 -28.54 -41.38
C GLY A 100 5.88 -27.04 -41.11
N ALA A 101 6.71 -26.62 -40.14
CA ALA A 101 7.55 -25.41 -40.24
C ALA A 101 8.53 -25.34 -39.06
N GLN A 102 9.82 -25.54 -39.36
CA GLN A 102 11.01 -24.92 -38.72
C GLN A 102 10.98 -24.72 -37.19
N SER A 103 11.37 -25.73 -36.44
CA SER A 103 11.38 -25.75 -34.97
C SER A 103 12.62 -25.14 -34.29
N SER A 104 13.54 -24.49 -35.03
CA SER A 104 14.76 -23.89 -34.46
C SER A 104 14.64 -22.39 -34.17
N SER A 105 13.84 -21.63 -34.93
CA SER A 105 13.65 -20.18 -34.74
C SER A 105 12.65 -19.85 -33.64
N LEU A 106 11.59 -20.66 -33.46
CA LEU A 106 10.55 -20.44 -32.45
C LEU A 106 11.07 -20.63 -31.02
N ARG A 107 11.98 -21.58 -30.78
CA ARG A 107 12.59 -21.81 -29.46
C ARG A 107 13.54 -20.68 -29.05
N GLN A 108 14.28 -20.11 -30.01
CA GLN A 108 15.14 -18.94 -29.77
C GLN A 108 14.33 -17.64 -29.61
N GLN A 109 13.20 -17.48 -30.31
CA GLN A 109 12.26 -16.41 -30.00
C GLN A 109 11.71 -16.60 -28.59
N GLN A 110 11.11 -17.73 -28.25
CA GLN A 110 10.42 -17.87 -26.96
C GLN A 110 11.31 -17.60 -25.73
N GLN A 111 12.60 -17.96 -25.78
CA GLN A 111 13.57 -17.63 -24.73
C GLN A 111 13.91 -16.14 -24.65
N ARG A 112 14.09 -15.46 -25.79
CA ARG A 112 14.36 -14.02 -25.84
C ARG A 112 13.17 -13.17 -25.35
N TRP A 113 11.94 -13.68 -25.51
CA TRP A 113 10.72 -13.02 -25.07
C TRP A 113 10.48 -13.25 -23.56
N GLY A 114 10.88 -14.41 -23.02
CA GLY A 114 10.87 -14.68 -21.58
C GLY A 114 11.83 -13.78 -20.79
N ASP A 115 13.06 -13.60 -21.28
CA ASP A 115 14.09 -12.80 -20.59
C ASP A 115 13.84 -11.28 -20.67
N GLU A 116 13.22 -10.81 -21.76
CA GLU A 116 12.83 -9.40 -21.91
C GLU A 116 11.52 -9.05 -21.19
N MET A 117 10.53 -9.95 -21.14
CA MET A 117 9.32 -9.70 -20.35
C MET A 117 9.63 -9.74 -18.86
N MET A 118 10.46 -10.68 -18.39
CA MET A 118 10.92 -10.78 -16.98
C MET A 118 11.47 -9.48 -16.42
N LYS A 119 12.23 -8.73 -17.22
CA LYS A 119 12.84 -7.47 -16.77
C LYS A 119 11.87 -6.29 -16.76
N ARG A 120 10.74 -6.36 -17.49
CA ARG A 120 9.77 -5.26 -17.58
C ARG A 120 8.70 -5.34 -16.49
N HIS A 121 8.22 -6.53 -16.11
CA HIS A 121 7.15 -6.65 -15.11
C HIS A 121 7.62 -6.46 -13.66
N TRP A 122 8.75 -7.02 -13.25
CA TRP A 122 9.23 -6.83 -11.86
C TRP A 122 9.59 -5.36 -11.54
N ARG A 123 10.01 -4.59 -12.55
CA ARG A 123 10.31 -3.16 -12.40
C ARG A 123 9.05 -2.30 -12.34
N ALA A 124 7.96 -2.67 -13.02
CA ALA A 124 6.71 -1.92 -13.03
C ALA A 124 5.89 -2.10 -11.73
N GLU A 125 5.96 -3.29 -11.12
CA GLU A 125 5.24 -3.59 -9.88
C GLU A 125 5.92 -3.07 -8.61
N LEU A 126 7.25 -2.84 -8.65
CA LEU A 126 7.99 -2.23 -7.55
C LEU A 126 8.02 -0.68 -7.60
N MET A 127 7.56 -0.05 -8.68
CA MET A 127 7.51 1.42 -8.78
C MET A 127 6.70 2.12 -7.67
N PRO A 128 5.52 1.63 -7.23
CA PRO A 128 4.80 2.26 -6.11
C PRO A 128 5.47 2.01 -4.75
N LEU A 129 6.18 0.90 -4.58
CA LEU A 129 6.88 0.56 -3.34
C LEU A 129 8.14 1.41 -3.14
N LEU A 130 8.81 1.81 -4.23
CA LEU A 130 9.99 2.69 -4.18
C LEU A 130 9.68 4.03 -3.48
N ASN A 131 8.52 4.63 -3.77
CA ASN A 131 8.09 5.88 -3.13
C ASN A 131 7.81 5.69 -1.64
N PHE A 132 7.22 4.54 -1.26
CA PHE A 132 6.98 4.20 0.15
C PHE A 132 8.30 4.06 0.92
N PHE A 133 9.29 3.36 0.36
CA PHE A 133 10.59 3.21 1.00
C PHE A 133 11.39 4.53 1.03
N LEU A 134 11.27 5.39 0.00
CA LEU A 134 11.87 6.73 0.01
C LEU A 134 11.27 7.63 1.09
N ILE A 135 9.93 7.67 1.21
CA ILE A 135 9.26 8.45 2.25
C ILE A 135 9.63 7.91 3.63
N LEU A 136 9.62 6.59 3.82
CA LEU A 136 10.02 5.95 5.07
C LEU A 136 11.48 6.28 5.43
N ALA A 137 12.40 6.22 4.47
CA ALA A 137 13.80 6.58 4.68
C ALA A 137 13.98 8.06 5.05
N LEU A 138 13.32 8.97 4.33
CA LEU A 138 13.36 10.42 4.66
C LEU A 138 12.73 10.71 6.02
N PHE A 139 11.64 10.02 6.37
CA PHE A 139 11.01 10.12 7.68
C PHE A 139 11.92 9.60 8.80
N LEU A 140 12.57 8.45 8.62
CA LEU A 140 13.51 7.90 9.59
C LEU A 140 14.75 8.78 9.75
N VAL A 141 15.28 9.35 8.66
CA VAL A 141 16.39 10.31 8.70
C VAL A 141 15.95 11.59 9.42
N GLY A 142 14.76 12.11 9.13
CA GLY A 142 14.18 13.27 9.81
C GLY A 142 13.95 13.01 11.29
N LEU A 143 13.42 11.84 11.67
CA LEU A 143 13.25 11.41 13.06
C LEU A 143 14.60 11.28 13.77
N PHE A 144 15.60 10.69 13.14
CA PHE A 144 16.92 10.56 13.72
C PHE A 144 17.58 11.93 13.94
N TRP A 145 17.45 12.84 12.98
CA TRP A 145 17.93 14.22 13.11
C TRP A 145 17.14 14.99 14.18
N PHE A 146 15.83 14.81 14.25
CA PHE A 146 14.94 15.41 15.23
C PHE A 146 15.20 14.90 16.65
N LEU A 147 15.36 13.58 16.84
CA LEU A 147 15.72 12.98 18.12
C LEU A 147 17.14 13.36 18.54
N GLY A 148 18.09 13.42 17.61
CA GLY A 148 19.45 13.92 17.87
C GLY A 148 19.47 15.41 18.22
N TRP A 149 18.58 16.21 17.65
CA TRP A 149 18.38 17.62 17.97
C TRP A 149 17.69 17.81 19.32
N MET A 150 16.67 17.03 19.64
CA MET A 150 16.03 16.99 20.96
C MET A 150 16.98 16.50 22.06
N ALA A 151 17.92 15.60 21.72
CA ALA A 151 18.94 15.10 22.63
C ALA A 151 20.08 16.11 22.90
N ARG A 152 20.18 17.22 22.14
CA ARG A 152 21.09 18.33 22.48
C ARG A 152 20.62 19.13 23.71
N SER A 153 19.47 18.77 24.28
CA SER A 153 18.92 19.38 25.49
C SER A 153 19.35 18.70 26.78
N THR A 154 20.46 17.95 26.82
CA THR A 154 21.13 17.71 28.09
C THR A 154 22.23 18.75 28.27
N ASN A 155 21.80 20.00 28.46
CA ASN A 155 22.56 20.88 29.32
C ASN A 155 22.54 20.21 30.71
N LEU A 156 23.51 19.31 30.97
CA LEU A 156 24.01 19.18 32.32
C LEU A 156 24.41 20.60 32.69
N SER A 157 23.63 21.23 33.55
CA SER A 157 23.87 22.56 34.11
C SER A 157 25.29 22.58 34.67
N SER A 158 26.24 22.95 33.80
CA SER A 158 27.63 23.10 34.16
C SER A 158 27.68 24.41 34.92
N CYS A 159 27.49 24.31 36.23
CA CYS A 159 27.73 25.41 37.13
C CYS A 159 29.14 25.98 36.90
N ALA A 160 29.32 27.28 37.12
CA ALA A 160 30.61 27.93 36.91
C ALA A 160 31.72 27.23 37.73
N PRO A 161 32.99 27.26 37.29
CA PRO A 161 34.09 26.71 38.06
C PRO A 161 34.09 27.26 39.49
N GLY A 162 34.14 26.38 40.50
CA GLY A 162 34.01 26.77 41.91
C GLY A 162 32.58 26.78 42.47
N SER A 163 31.61 26.34 41.69
CA SER A 163 30.24 26.06 42.15
C SER A 163 29.85 24.61 41.85
N HIS A 164 28.88 24.09 42.59
CA HIS A 164 28.37 22.73 42.43
C HIS A 164 26.85 22.72 42.29
N ALA A 165 26.32 21.67 41.65
CA ALA A 165 24.90 21.48 41.49
C ALA A 165 24.26 20.94 42.79
N HIS A 166 23.23 21.62 43.28
CA HIS A 166 22.37 21.17 44.38
C HIS A 166 20.95 20.93 43.84
N GLN A 167 20.36 19.77 44.17
CA GLN A 167 18.98 19.47 43.80
C GLN A 167 18.04 19.87 44.93
N ILE A 168 17.03 20.67 44.59
CA ILE A 168 16.06 21.19 45.55
C ILE A 168 15.19 20.05 46.09
N GLN A 169 15.21 19.89 47.40
CA GLN A 169 14.35 18.94 48.11
C GLN A 169 13.05 19.60 48.59
N GLN A 170 12.07 18.76 48.91
CA GLN A 170 10.79 19.24 49.42
C GLN A 170 10.98 19.98 50.74
N GLY A 171 10.46 21.20 50.83
CA GLY A 171 10.53 22.03 52.05
C GLY A 171 11.79 22.90 52.15
N GLU A 172 12.70 22.84 51.18
CA GLU A 172 13.83 23.77 51.13
C GLU A 172 13.41 25.17 50.67
N THR A 173 14.11 26.17 51.19
CA THR A 173 14.00 27.58 50.81
C THR A 173 15.38 28.09 50.41
N CYS A 174 15.46 29.19 49.66
CA CYS A 174 16.75 29.81 49.35
C CYS A 174 17.57 30.10 50.63
N TRP A 175 16.90 30.52 51.70
CA TRP A 175 17.55 30.77 52.98
C TRP A 175 18.10 29.50 53.62
N SER A 176 17.32 28.40 53.66
CA SER A 176 17.79 27.14 54.26
C SER A 176 18.94 26.53 53.46
N ILE A 177 18.91 26.63 52.13
CA ILE A 177 19.98 26.16 51.23
C ILE A 177 21.24 27.02 51.43
N ALA A 178 21.12 28.35 51.37
CA ALA A 178 22.25 29.25 51.57
C ALA A 178 22.90 29.05 52.95
N ASN A 179 22.09 28.94 54.01
CA ASN A 179 22.55 28.68 55.36
C ASN A 179 23.23 27.31 55.51
N MET A 180 22.68 26.27 54.87
CA MET A 180 23.30 24.93 54.87
C MET A 180 24.70 24.94 54.25
N HIS A 181 24.90 25.77 53.22
CA HIS A 181 26.17 25.90 52.51
C HIS A 181 27.06 27.04 53.01
N GLY A 182 26.67 27.76 54.07
CA GLY A 182 27.44 28.84 54.66
C GLY A 182 27.61 30.08 53.76
N ILE A 183 26.71 30.26 52.79
CA ILE A 183 26.72 31.41 51.87
C ILE A 183 25.53 32.33 52.16
N GLY A 184 25.62 33.57 51.67
CA GLY A 184 24.48 34.49 51.67
C GLY A 184 23.49 34.18 50.56
N VAL A 185 22.21 34.53 50.76
CA VAL A 185 21.16 34.37 49.75
C VAL A 185 21.43 35.24 48.52
N ASP A 186 22.05 36.40 48.72
CA ASP A 186 22.56 37.28 47.67
C ASP A 186 23.55 36.57 46.75
N LYS A 187 24.49 35.79 47.31
CA LYS A 187 25.44 34.99 46.55
C LYS A 187 24.79 33.82 45.82
N LEU A 188 23.74 33.24 46.39
CA LEU A 188 22.95 32.21 45.75
C LEU A 188 22.19 32.76 44.52
N LEU A 189 21.64 33.98 44.63
CA LEU A 189 20.96 34.67 43.53
C LEU A 189 21.93 35.13 42.44
N GLU A 190 23.11 35.63 42.81
CA GLU A 190 24.17 36.02 41.86
C GLU A 190 24.63 34.85 40.99
N ALA A 191 24.71 33.65 41.57
CA ALA A 191 25.07 32.43 40.84
C ALA A 191 23.93 31.90 39.93
N ASN A 192 22.69 32.34 40.14
CA ASN A 192 21.50 31.84 39.45
C ASN A 192 20.56 33.00 39.11
N ASN A 193 20.90 33.79 38.10
CA ASN A 193 20.16 35.01 37.74
C ASN A 193 18.65 34.81 37.45
N GLU A 194 18.22 33.60 37.10
CA GLU A 194 16.83 33.24 36.82
C GLU A 194 16.10 32.61 38.03
N LEU A 195 16.77 32.46 39.18
CA LEU A 195 16.20 31.84 40.37
C LEU A 195 15.20 32.77 41.05
N ASN A 196 13.96 32.29 41.21
CA ASN A 196 12.95 32.93 42.03
C ASN A 196 12.81 32.20 43.38
N CYS A 197 13.20 32.84 44.47
CA CYS A 197 13.12 32.27 45.81
C CYS A 197 11.70 32.08 46.35
N GLU A 198 10.70 32.74 45.76
CA GLU A 198 9.28 32.52 46.07
C GLU A 198 8.71 31.27 45.36
N LEU A 199 9.38 30.82 44.29
CA LEU A 199 8.91 29.73 43.44
C LEU A 199 10.04 28.73 43.17
N LEU A 200 10.38 27.94 44.19
CA LEU A 200 11.33 26.84 44.06
C LEU A 200 10.62 25.56 43.62
N TRP A 201 11.11 24.95 42.55
CA TRP A 201 10.60 23.67 42.06
C TRP A 201 11.40 22.50 42.63
N VAL A 202 10.72 21.58 43.29
CA VAL A 202 11.32 20.35 43.81
C VAL A 202 11.91 19.53 42.66
N GLY A 203 13.14 19.06 42.83
CA GLY A 203 13.90 18.32 41.81
C GLY A 203 14.63 19.20 40.79
N ALA A 204 14.43 20.53 40.81
CA ALA A 204 15.25 21.43 40.02
C ALA A 204 16.69 21.48 40.55
N THR A 205 17.64 21.71 39.64
CA THR A 205 19.06 21.85 39.98
C THR A 205 19.45 23.32 40.01
N LEU A 206 20.12 23.74 41.08
CA LEU A 206 20.63 25.09 41.27
C LEU A 206 22.15 25.06 41.49
N CYS A 207 22.85 26.14 41.13
CA CYS A 207 24.29 26.24 41.30
C CYS A 207 24.65 26.92 42.63
N VAL A 208 25.34 26.20 43.51
CA VAL A 208 25.79 26.69 44.82
C VAL A 208 27.29 27.02 44.75
N PRO A 209 27.69 28.30 44.88
CA PRO A 209 29.09 28.68 44.94
C PRO A 209 29.75 28.14 46.22
N ALA A 210 30.99 27.66 46.13
CA ALA A 210 31.77 27.32 47.31
C ALA A 210 32.07 28.59 48.12
N MET A 211 32.11 28.48 49.45
CA MET A 211 32.52 29.60 50.29
C MET A 211 33.90 30.10 49.87
N PRO A 212 34.10 31.43 49.73
CA PRO A 212 35.42 31.98 49.47
C PRO A 212 36.37 31.60 50.61
N LYS A 213 37.56 31.12 50.25
CA LYS A 213 38.62 30.81 51.23
C LYS A 213 39.04 32.14 51.90
N PRO A 214 39.11 32.20 53.25
CA PRO A 214 39.56 33.38 53.98
C PRO A 214 41.01 33.73 53.68
#